data_AF-A0A9X1N1V1-F1
#
_entry.id   AF-A0A9X1N1V1-F1
#
_cell.length_a   1.000
_cell.length_b   1.000
_cell.length_c   1.000
_cell.angle_alpha   90.00
_cell.angle_beta   90.00
_cell.angle_gamma   90.00
#
_symmetry.space_group_name_H-M   'P 1'
#
loop_
_entity.id
_entity.type
_entity.pdbx_description
1 polymer ?
#
loop_
_entity_poly.entity_id
_entity_poly.type
_entity_poly.pdbx_seq_one_letter_code
_entity_poly.pdbx_strand_id
1 'polypeptide(L)'
;MSNFNFLLFGVYPYIALAICLIGSWARFDLSQYSWKAGSSQMLSNNRMRLASNLFHVGIIFILAGHFVGLLMPEALYHSFITSGQKQIVAMVSGGFFGILCLIGLVMLIHRRLTDARVRATSNTSDIMILFVLLAQLVLGLLTIVASTGHLDGSVMVLLGTWAQSLVTLQPVKAAGAIESVSVIYKLHVFLGMTLFVLFPFTRLVHIVSAPVWYLGRRYQIVRQKGVKPSVPRPQRPRTYEAPARETAVPTAVPATAKSKTPV
;
A
#
# COMPACT_ATOMS: atom_id res chain seq x y z
N MET A 1 -2.97 -21.04 29.86
CA MET A 1 -3.62 -20.38 28.72
C MET A 1 -5.14 -20.41 28.78
N SER A 2 -5.74 -19.26 29.06
CA SER A 2 -7.19 -19.04 28.87
C SER A 2 -7.59 -19.15 27.39
N ASN A 3 -8.75 -19.75 27.10
CA ASN A 3 -9.31 -19.84 25.74
C ASN A 3 -9.44 -18.46 25.07
N PHE A 4 -9.75 -17.42 25.85
CA PHE A 4 -9.87 -16.05 25.35
C PHE A 4 -8.53 -15.49 24.87
N ASN A 5 -7.45 -15.76 25.60
CA ASN A 5 -6.09 -15.36 25.22
C ASN A 5 -5.66 -16.03 23.92
N PHE A 6 -5.95 -17.33 23.78
CA PHE A 6 -5.66 -18.06 22.55
C PHE A 6 -6.44 -17.51 21.35
N LEU A 7 -7.73 -17.22 21.53
CA LEU A 7 -8.56 -16.66 20.48
C LEU A 7 -8.05 -15.29 20.02
N LEU A 8 -7.74 -14.38 20.96
CA LEU A 8 -7.33 -13.01 20.62
C LEU A 8 -5.89 -12.88 20.11
N PHE A 9 -4.96 -13.69 20.61
CA PHE A 9 -3.53 -13.50 20.32
C PHE A 9 -2.88 -14.67 19.58
N GLY A 10 -3.58 -15.80 19.49
CA GLY A 10 -3.20 -16.96 18.67
C GLY A 10 -3.98 -16.99 17.36
N VAL A 11 -5.31 -16.83 17.37
CA VAL A 11 -6.16 -17.03 16.18
C VAL A 11 -6.46 -15.73 15.43
N TYR A 12 -6.97 -14.70 16.13
CA TYR A 12 -7.37 -13.43 15.54
C TYR A 12 -6.30 -12.76 14.66
N PRO A 13 -4.99 -12.80 14.98
CA PRO A 13 -3.96 -12.23 14.11
C PRO A 13 -3.95 -12.84 12.71
N TYR A 14 -4.18 -14.15 12.56
CA TYR A 14 -4.24 -14.79 11.23
C TYR A 14 -5.48 -14.38 10.45
N ILE A 15 -6.63 -14.23 11.13
CA ILE A 15 -7.85 -13.70 10.51
C ILE A 15 -7.60 -12.27 10.02
N ALA A 16 -6.98 -11.43 10.85
CA ALA A 16 -6.65 -10.06 10.51
C ALA A 16 -5.70 -9.97 9.30
N LEU A 17 -4.65 -10.81 9.27
CA LEU A 17 -3.72 -10.87 8.14
C LEU A 17 -4.40 -11.41 6.88
N ALA A 18 -5.25 -12.44 6.97
CA ALA A 18 -5.99 -12.97 5.83
C ALA A 18 -6.91 -11.92 5.21
N ILE A 19 -7.68 -11.20 6.04
CA ILE A 19 -8.52 -10.07 5.58
C ILE A 19 -7.65 -8.99 4.95
N CYS A 20 -6.54 -8.61 5.58
CA CYS A 20 -5.64 -7.59 5.06
C CYS A 20 -5.11 -7.95 3.68
N LEU A 21 -4.59 -9.18 3.51
CA LEU A 21 -3.96 -9.62 2.27
C LEU A 21 -4.99 -9.83 1.15
N ILE A 22 -6.03 -10.63 1.41
CA ILE A 22 -7.06 -10.97 0.41
C ILE A 22 -7.87 -9.72 0.06
N GLY A 23 -8.25 -8.92 1.05
CA GLY A 23 -8.99 -7.68 0.82
C GLY A 23 -8.17 -6.65 0.04
N SER A 24 -6.87 -6.55 0.31
CA SER A 24 -5.99 -5.63 -0.43
C SER A 24 -5.81 -6.11 -1.87
N TRP A 25 -5.61 -7.41 -2.07
CA TRP A 25 -5.51 -7.99 -3.41
C TRP A 25 -6.79 -7.78 -4.21
N ALA A 26 -7.95 -8.15 -3.65
CA ALA A 26 -9.24 -7.97 -4.30
C ALA A 26 -9.49 -6.50 -4.66
N ARG A 27 -9.18 -5.55 -3.76
CA ARG A 27 -9.33 -4.12 -4.05
C ARG A 27 -8.36 -3.63 -5.13
N PHE A 28 -7.14 -4.17 -5.17
CA PHE A 28 -6.16 -3.83 -6.19
C PHE A 28 -6.60 -4.30 -7.58
N ASP A 29 -7.14 -5.51 -7.72
CA ASP A 29 -7.57 -6.03 -9.03
C ASP A 29 -8.94 -5.51 -9.46
N LEU A 30 -9.91 -5.48 -8.54
CA LEU A 30 -11.31 -5.17 -8.86
C LEU A 30 -11.64 -3.68 -8.76
N SER A 31 -10.81 -2.86 -8.13
CA SER A 31 -11.17 -1.48 -7.75
C SER A 31 -10.01 -0.50 -7.74
N GLN A 32 -9.15 -0.55 -8.78
CA GLN A 32 -7.97 0.32 -8.93
C GLN A 32 -8.25 1.82 -8.77
N TYR A 33 -9.42 2.32 -9.20
CA TYR A 33 -9.77 3.75 -9.07
C TYR A 33 -9.94 4.22 -7.61
N SER A 34 -10.23 3.27 -6.71
CA SER A 34 -10.29 3.52 -5.26
C SER A 34 -8.92 3.46 -4.59
N TRP A 35 -7.88 2.98 -5.29
CA TRP A 35 -6.53 2.80 -4.78
C TRP A 35 -5.73 4.11 -4.86
N LYS A 36 -5.96 4.99 -3.90
CA LYS A 36 -5.33 6.32 -3.87
C LYS A 36 -5.12 6.83 -2.46
N ALA A 37 -4.13 7.71 -2.29
CA ALA A 37 -3.81 8.33 -1.02
C ALA A 37 -4.89 9.30 -0.51
N GLY A 38 -5.80 9.78 -1.37
CA GLY A 38 -6.88 10.69 -0.97
C GLY A 38 -6.37 12.02 -0.39
N SER A 39 -5.50 12.72 -1.13
CA SER A 39 -4.95 14.01 -0.70
C SER A 39 -6.04 15.08 -0.64
N SER A 40 -6.07 15.84 0.46
CA SER A 40 -6.94 17.02 0.62
C SER A 40 -6.15 18.33 0.65
N GLN A 41 -4.87 18.31 0.28
CA GLN A 41 -3.99 19.47 0.37
C GLN A 41 -4.41 20.61 -0.57
N MET A 42 -4.95 20.27 -1.75
CA MET A 42 -5.44 21.27 -2.71
C MET A 42 -6.61 22.09 -2.16
N LEU A 43 -7.50 21.47 -1.37
CA LEU A 43 -8.68 22.13 -0.80
C LEU A 43 -8.31 23.12 0.32
N SER A 44 -7.26 22.77 1.08
CA SER A 44 -6.72 23.58 2.17
C SER A 44 -5.27 23.21 2.42
N ASN A 45 -4.35 24.13 2.14
CA ASN A 45 -2.93 23.91 2.38
C ASN A 45 -2.50 24.33 3.81
N ASN A 46 -3.41 24.90 4.60
CA ASN A 46 -3.08 25.47 5.91
C ASN A 46 -2.49 24.41 6.85
N ARG A 47 -1.24 24.63 7.28
CA ARG A 47 -0.42 23.73 8.14
C ARG A 47 -0.29 22.28 7.64
N MET A 48 -0.76 21.96 6.43
CA MET A 48 -0.80 20.59 5.90
C MET A 48 0.60 20.00 5.73
N ARG A 49 1.56 20.79 5.24
CA ARG A 49 2.96 20.34 5.08
C ARG A 49 3.58 19.95 6.43
N LEU A 50 3.45 20.80 7.43
CA LEU A 50 3.99 20.54 8.77
C LEU A 50 3.30 19.32 9.41
N ALA A 51 1.96 19.33 9.46
CA ALA A 51 1.18 18.26 10.08
C ALA A 51 1.42 16.90 9.39
N SER A 52 1.41 16.88 8.05
CA SER A 52 1.65 15.67 7.27
C SER A 52 3.08 15.16 7.45
N ASN A 53 4.09 16.02 7.46
CA ASN A 53 5.48 15.60 7.63
C ASN A 53 5.73 15.07 9.04
N LEU A 54 5.24 15.75 10.08
CA LEU A 54 5.37 15.28 11.47
C LEU A 54 4.74 13.90 11.65
N PHE A 55 3.52 13.71 11.12
CA PHE A 55 2.83 12.43 11.16
C PHE A 55 3.58 11.34 10.40
N HIS A 56 3.93 11.57 9.12
CA HIS A 56 4.51 10.53 8.27
C HIS A 56 5.94 10.18 8.66
N VAL A 57 6.78 11.16 9.00
CA VAL A 57 8.14 10.87 9.50
C VAL A 57 8.03 10.07 10.80
N GLY A 58 7.20 10.52 11.75
CA GLY A 58 6.98 9.79 13.00
C GLY A 58 6.51 8.35 12.77
N ILE A 59 5.42 8.15 12.02
CA ILE A 59 4.85 6.81 11.81
C ILE A 59 5.77 5.88 11.02
N ILE A 60 6.54 6.39 10.04
CA ILE A 60 7.48 5.57 9.26
C ILE A 60 8.58 5.02 10.18
N PHE A 61 9.18 5.87 11.03
CA PHE A 61 10.20 5.43 11.97
C PHE A 61 9.64 4.48 13.03
N ILE A 62 8.41 4.72 13.52
CA ILE A 62 7.73 3.79 14.44
C ILE A 62 7.52 2.43 13.77
N LEU A 63 6.98 2.40 12.55
CA LEU A 63 6.74 1.14 11.82
C LEU A 63 8.04 0.39 11.52
N ALA A 64 9.10 1.10 11.09
CA ALA A 64 10.42 0.51 10.89
C ALA A 64 11.00 -0.05 12.19
N GLY A 65 10.88 0.71 13.28
CA GLY A 65 11.28 0.28 14.62
C GLY A 65 10.51 -0.95 15.11
N HIS A 66 9.20 -1.04 14.85
CA HIS A 66 8.41 -2.24 15.16
C HIS A 66 8.85 -3.43 14.31
N PHE A 67 9.05 -3.22 13.01
CA PHE A 67 9.45 -4.29 12.10
C PHE A 67 10.79 -4.90 12.50
N VAL A 68 11.83 -4.08 12.65
CA VAL A 68 13.17 -4.53 13.07
C VAL A 68 13.16 -4.98 14.53
N GLY A 69 12.47 -4.24 15.40
CA GLY A 69 12.41 -4.53 16.84
C GLY A 69 11.77 -5.87 17.15
N LEU A 70 10.65 -6.21 16.51
CA LEU A 70 9.91 -7.44 16.79
C LEU A 70 10.41 -8.64 15.99
N LEU A 71 10.75 -8.46 14.71
CA LEU A 71 11.03 -9.59 13.81
C LEU A 71 12.51 -9.98 13.74
N MET A 72 13.45 -9.10 14.15
CA MET A 72 14.86 -9.47 14.20
C MET A 72 15.08 -10.53 15.29
N PRO A 73 15.53 -11.76 14.95
CA PRO A 73 15.81 -12.81 15.93
C PRO A 73 16.93 -12.42 16.88
N GLU A 74 16.83 -12.88 18.13
CA GLU A 74 17.81 -12.56 19.19
C GLU A 74 19.24 -12.94 18.84
N ALA A 75 19.41 -14.10 18.19
CA ALA A 75 20.72 -14.59 17.74
C ALA A 75 21.47 -13.60 16.83
N LEU A 76 20.77 -12.74 16.08
CA LEU A 76 21.40 -11.80 15.15
C LEU A 76 21.90 -10.53 15.81
N TYR A 77 21.25 -10.07 16.89
CA TYR A 77 21.58 -8.78 17.51
C TYR A 77 22.31 -8.91 18.84
N HIS A 78 22.22 -10.05 19.54
CA HIS A 78 22.77 -10.20 20.89
C HIS A 78 24.30 -10.03 20.97
N SER A 79 25.01 -10.17 19.85
CA SER A 79 26.46 -9.89 19.75
C SER A 79 26.80 -8.39 19.80
N PHE A 80 25.83 -7.52 19.49
CA PHE A 80 26.04 -6.07 19.40
C PHE A 80 25.22 -5.28 20.42
N ILE A 81 24.05 -5.78 20.81
CA ILE A 81 23.10 -5.10 21.69
C ILE A 81 22.34 -6.12 22.54
N THR A 82 22.26 -5.90 23.86
CA THR A 82 21.44 -6.74 24.73
C THR A 82 19.95 -6.42 24.55
N SER A 83 19.08 -7.35 24.98
CA SER A 83 17.63 -7.14 24.90
C SER A 83 17.18 -5.91 25.72
N GLY A 84 17.76 -5.65 26.89
CA GLY A 84 17.51 -4.41 27.65
C GLY A 84 17.97 -3.14 26.93
N GLN A 85 19.16 -3.14 26.32
CA GLN A 85 19.65 -2.01 25.52
C GLN A 85 18.76 -1.73 24.31
N LYS A 86 18.31 -2.79 23.61
CA LYS A 86 17.36 -2.67 22.50
C LYS A 86 16.03 -2.08 22.94
N GLN A 87 15.54 -2.44 24.13
CA GLN A 87 14.35 -1.83 24.71
C GLN A 87 14.56 -0.33 24.96
N ILE A 88 15.70 0.09 25.53
CA ILE A 88 16.01 1.50 25.75
C ILE A 88 16.03 2.27 24.43
N VAL A 89 16.67 1.71 23.38
CA VAL A 89 16.66 2.30 22.04
C VAL A 89 15.24 2.47 21.53
N ALA A 90 14.39 1.44 21.68
CA ALA A 90 12.98 1.51 21.28
C ALA A 90 12.19 2.56 22.08
N MET A 91 12.42 2.69 23.39
CA MET A 91 11.76 3.68 24.24
C MET A 91 12.17 5.11 23.86
N VAL A 92 13.46 5.38 23.66
CA VAL A 92 13.96 6.72 23.34
C VAL A 92 13.59 7.11 21.91
N SER A 93 13.99 6.31 20.93
CA SER A 93 13.72 6.61 19.51
C SER A 93 12.23 6.52 19.19
N GLY A 94 11.56 5.46 19.64
CA GLY A 94 10.13 5.27 19.44
C GLY A 94 9.29 6.29 20.19
N GLY A 95 9.70 6.71 21.39
CA GLY A 95 9.06 7.80 22.13
C GLY A 95 9.19 9.14 21.40
N PHE A 96 10.40 9.49 20.94
CA PHE A 96 10.64 10.72 20.18
C PHE A 96 9.80 10.78 18.89
N PHE A 97 9.89 9.76 18.04
CA PHE A 97 9.10 9.69 16.80
C PHE A 97 7.60 9.51 17.08
N GLY A 98 7.24 8.88 18.19
CA GLY A 98 5.87 8.76 18.71
C GLY A 98 5.25 10.12 19.03
N ILE A 99 5.99 10.99 19.71
CA ILE A 99 5.54 12.35 20.02
C ILE A 99 5.40 13.19 18.74
N LEU A 100 6.37 13.13 17.83
CA LEU A 100 6.27 13.80 16.52
C LEU A 100 5.03 13.32 15.75
N CYS A 101 4.81 12.01 15.72
CA CYS A 101 3.64 11.39 15.10
C CYS A 101 2.34 11.90 15.74
N LEU A 102 2.30 11.99 17.07
CA LEU A 102 1.13 12.40 17.83
C LEU A 102 0.75 13.86 17.54
N ILE A 103 1.74 14.76 17.56
CA ILE A 103 1.53 16.17 17.21
C ILE A 103 0.98 16.28 15.79
N GLY A 104 1.62 15.62 14.82
CA GLY A 104 1.16 15.60 13.44
C GLY A 104 -0.26 15.06 13.29
N LEU A 105 -0.57 13.95 13.96
CA LEU A 105 -1.88 13.31 13.91
C LEU A 105 -2.99 14.18 14.51
N VAL A 106 -2.75 14.79 15.67
CA VAL A 106 -3.71 15.71 16.31
C VAL A 106 -3.96 16.92 15.42
N MET A 107 -2.92 17.48 14.79
CA MET A 107 -3.08 18.56 13.82
C MET A 107 -3.91 18.14 12.60
N LEU A 108 -3.69 16.93 12.07
CA LEU A 108 -4.45 16.38 10.93
C LEU A 108 -5.92 16.12 11.30
N ILE A 109 -6.18 15.59 12.50
CA ILE A 109 -7.54 15.39 13.02
C ILE A 109 -8.23 16.74 13.18
N HIS A 110 -7.61 17.68 13.89
CA HIS A 110 -8.14 19.02 14.08
C HIS A 110 -8.52 19.65 12.73
N ARG A 111 -7.60 19.63 11.75
CA ARG A 111 -7.87 20.13 10.40
C ARG A 111 -9.04 19.41 9.73
N ARG A 112 -9.12 18.09 9.80
CA ARG A 112 -10.18 17.32 9.13
C ARG A 112 -11.57 17.58 9.72
N LEU A 113 -11.64 17.93 11.00
CA LEU A 113 -12.90 18.21 11.69
C LEU A 113 -13.33 19.67 11.58
N THR A 114 -12.38 20.61 11.56
CA THR A 114 -12.68 22.06 11.66
C THR A 114 -12.64 22.80 10.33
N ASP A 115 -11.87 22.32 9.34
CA ASP A 115 -11.82 22.95 8.02
C ASP A 115 -13.04 22.53 7.19
N ALA A 116 -13.94 23.49 6.90
CA ALA A 116 -15.20 23.25 6.22
C ALA A 116 -15.02 22.54 4.86
N ARG A 117 -13.99 22.87 4.08
CA ARG A 117 -13.75 22.27 2.75
C ARG A 117 -13.28 20.83 2.87
N VAL A 118 -12.39 20.58 3.83
CA VAL A 118 -11.86 19.22 4.08
C VAL A 118 -12.93 18.33 4.71
N ARG A 119 -13.72 18.86 5.64
CA ARG A 119 -14.81 18.13 6.30
C ARG A 119 -15.90 17.75 5.31
N ALA A 120 -16.31 18.67 4.44
CA ALA A 120 -17.36 18.43 3.43
C ALA A 120 -16.98 17.33 2.40
N THR A 121 -15.69 17.06 2.22
CA THR A 121 -15.18 16.08 1.24
C THR A 121 -14.54 14.85 1.89
N SER A 122 -14.64 14.72 3.22
CA SER A 122 -14.09 13.57 3.96
C SER A 122 -15.09 12.42 4.04
N ASN A 123 -14.61 11.19 3.85
CA ASN A 123 -15.42 10.00 4.12
C ASN A 123 -15.42 9.69 5.62
N THR A 124 -16.45 8.99 6.08
CA THR A 124 -16.53 8.48 7.45
C THR A 124 -15.34 7.58 7.80
N SER A 125 -14.89 6.76 6.85
CA SER A 125 -13.70 5.89 7.01
C SER A 125 -12.40 6.68 7.17
N ASP A 126 -12.26 7.84 6.53
CA ASP A 126 -11.09 8.73 6.68
C ASP A 126 -11.00 9.33 8.08
N ILE A 127 -12.16 9.66 8.68
CA ILE A 127 -12.22 10.23 10.03
C ILE A 127 -11.99 9.11 11.06
N MET A 128 -12.70 7.99 10.90
CA MET A 128 -12.59 6.83 11.78
C MET A 128 -11.13 6.34 11.87
N ILE A 129 -10.44 6.18 10.74
CA ILE A 129 -9.08 5.63 10.76
C ILE A 129 -8.09 6.55 11.47
N LEU A 130 -8.28 7.88 11.42
CA LEU A 130 -7.43 8.81 12.17
C LEU A 130 -7.60 8.65 13.68
N PHE A 131 -8.84 8.44 14.15
CA PHE A 131 -9.09 8.19 15.57
C PHE A 131 -8.58 6.82 16.02
N VAL A 132 -8.71 5.78 15.19
CA VAL A 132 -8.13 4.46 15.49
C VAL A 132 -6.60 4.55 15.57
N LEU A 133 -5.96 5.26 14.64
CA LEU A 133 -4.52 5.54 14.70
C LEU A 133 -4.14 6.35 15.93
N LEU A 134 -4.97 7.30 16.36
CA LEU A 134 -4.73 8.09 17.57
C LEU A 134 -4.77 7.20 18.81
N ALA A 135 -5.79 6.36 18.93
CA ALA A 135 -5.89 5.40 20.02
C ALA A 135 -4.70 4.43 20.04
N GLN A 136 -4.30 3.90 18.88
CA GLN A 136 -3.14 3.02 18.75
C GLN A 136 -1.85 3.71 19.19
N LEU A 137 -1.64 4.94 18.76
CA LEU A 137 -0.45 5.73 19.08
C LEU A 137 -0.39 6.08 20.56
N VAL A 138 -1.52 6.50 21.16
CA VAL A 138 -1.60 6.76 22.60
C VAL A 138 -1.32 5.50 23.40
N LEU A 139 -1.93 4.36 23.04
CA LEU A 139 -1.60 3.07 23.68
C LEU A 139 -0.11 2.75 23.56
N GLY A 140 0.50 3.00 22.39
CA GLY A 140 1.93 2.77 22.17
C GLY A 140 2.85 3.71 22.95
N LEU A 141 2.41 4.92 23.25
CA LEU A 141 3.17 5.82 24.14
C LEU A 141 2.99 5.43 25.61
N LEU A 142 1.81 4.94 26.00
CA LEU A 142 1.55 4.44 27.35
C LEU A 142 2.34 3.16 27.67
N THR A 143 2.59 2.29 26.69
CA THR A 143 3.46 1.11 26.88
C THR A 143 4.90 1.50 27.20
N ILE A 144 5.39 2.67 26.73
CA ILE A 144 6.72 3.18 27.11
C ILE A 144 6.76 3.47 28.62
N VAL A 145 5.72 4.10 29.16
CA VAL A 145 5.61 4.36 30.60
C VAL A 145 5.62 3.04 31.37
N ALA A 146 4.84 2.05 30.92
CA ALA A 146 4.85 0.71 31.51
C ALA A 146 6.23 0.03 31.41
N SER A 147 6.97 0.26 30.32
CA SER A 147 8.30 -0.32 30.08
C SER A 147 9.37 0.20 31.02
N THR A 148 9.16 1.35 31.66
CA THR A 148 10.09 1.87 32.68
C THR A 148 10.17 0.97 33.91
N GLY A 149 9.16 0.12 34.16
CA GLY A 149 9.16 -0.85 35.26
C GLY A 149 9.95 -2.13 35.01
N HIS A 150 10.44 -2.37 33.78
CA HIS A 150 11.15 -3.61 33.40
C HIS A 150 12.22 -3.34 32.32
N LEU A 151 13.31 -2.67 32.71
CA LEU A 151 14.38 -2.27 31.78
C LEU A 151 15.32 -3.43 31.36
N ASP A 152 15.13 -4.62 31.93
CA ASP A 152 15.84 -5.85 31.60
C ASP A 152 15.48 -6.40 30.22
N GLY A 153 14.38 -5.95 29.61
CA GLY A 153 13.97 -6.34 28.27
C GLY A 153 13.10 -7.60 28.21
N SER A 154 12.77 -8.22 29.34
CA SER A 154 11.99 -9.46 29.39
C SER A 154 10.65 -9.37 28.66
N VAL A 155 9.87 -8.32 28.90
CA VAL A 155 8.58 -8.09 28.22
C VAL A 155 8.77 -7.86 26.72
N MET A 156 9.83 -7.15 26.32
CA MET A 156 10.15 -6.94 24.91
C MET A 156 10.46 -8.28 24.22
N VAL A 157 11.18 -9.19 24.87
CA VAL A 157 11.47 -10.54 24.35
C VAL A 157 10.19 -11.37 24.22
N LEU A 158 9.27 -11.29 25.19
CA LEU A 158 7.95 -11.94 25.10
C LEU A 158 7.14 -11.44 23.90
N LEU A 159 7.09 -10.12 23.68
CA LEU A 159 6.39 -9.51 22.55
C LEU A 159 7.06 -9.84 21.20
N GLY A 160 8.39 -9.85 21.15
CA GLY A 160 9.16 -10.29 19.99
C GLY A 160 8.89 -11.77 19.66
N THR A 161 8.88 -12.63 20.69
CA THR A 161 8.55 -14.05 20.54
C THR A 161 7.13 -14.25 20.02
N TRP A 162 6.16 -13.48 20.51
CA TRP A 162 4.79 -13.48 19.99
C TRP A 162 4.76 -13.13 18.49
N ALA A 163 5.38 -12.02 18.09
CA ALA A 163 5.39 -11.55 16.71
C ALA A 163 6.10 -12.53 15.76
N GLN A 164 7.27 -13.04 16.17
CA GLN A 164 8.03 -14.03 15.41
C GLN A 164 7.24 -15.34 15.27
N SER A 165 6.62 -15.81 16.35
CA SER A 165 5.82 -17.04 16.34
C SER A 165 4.64 -16.92 15.37
N LEU A 166 4.00 -15.74 15.28
CA LEU A 166 2.92 -15.51 14.30
C LEU A 166 3.40 -15.61 12.84
N VAL A 167 4.51 -14.96 12.49
CA VAL A 167 5.02 -15.02 11.11
C VAL A 167 5.60 -16.38 10.75
N THR A 168 6.02 -17.17 11.75
CA THR A 168 6.43 -18.58 11.58
C THR A 168 5.29 -19.59 11.75
N LEU A 169 4.03 -19.13 11.80
CA LEU A 169 2.83 -19.98 11.86
C LEU A 169 2.74 -20.88 13.12
N GLN A 170 3.15 -20.38 14.29
CA GLN A 170 3.12 -21.08 15.58
C GLN A 170 2.12 -20.43 16.56
N PRO A 171 0.79 -20.61 16.37
CA PRO A 171 -0.26 -19.92 17.14
C PRO A 171 -0.22 -20.20 18.64
N VAL A 172 0.03 -21.45 19.03
CA VAL A 172 0.04 -21.86 20.45
C VAL A 172 1.21 -21.20 21.19
N LYS A 173 2.38 -21.16 20.56
CA LYS A 173 3.58 -20.50 21.11
C LYS A 173 3.37 -18.98 21.20
N ALA A 174 2.79 -18.37 20.17
CA ALA A 174 2.46 -16.95 20.19
C ALA A 174 1.56 -16.60 21.38
N ALA A 175 0.43 -17.30 21.51
CA ALA A 175 -0.51 -17.03 22.59
C ALA A 175 0.09 -17.27 23.99
N GLY A 176 0.95 -18.28 24.16
CA GLY A 176 1.69 -18.49 25.41
C GLY A 176 2.67 -17.36 25.72
N ALA A 177 3.39 -16.84 24.72
CA ALA A 177 4.38 -15.78 24.92
C ALA A 177 3.77 -14.46 25.44
N ILE A 178 2.54 -14.12 25.04
CA ILE A 178 1.89 -12.88 25.47
C ILE A 178 1.04 -13.05 26.74
N GLU A 179 0.88 -14.27 27.25
CA GLU A 179 -0.08 -14.57 28.34
C GLU A 179 0.21 -13.77 29.62
N SER A 180 1.47 -13.66 30.02
CA SER A 180 1.91 -12.96 31.25
C SER A 180 2.09 -11.45 31.07
N VAL A 181 1.95 -10.92 29.85
CA VAL A 181 2.19 -9.52 29.56
C VAL A 181 1.03 -8.65 30.08
N SER A 182 1.35 -7.46 30.59
CA SER A 182 0.38 -6.48 31.08
C SER A 182 -0.67 -6.11 30.02
N VAL A 183 -1.87 -5.75 30.49
CA VAL A 183 -3.04 -5.48 29.64
C VAL A 183 -2.80 -4.35 28.64
N ILE A 184 -1.95 -3.37 28.96
CA ILE A 184 -1.68 -2.23 28.08
C ILE A 184 -1.03 -2.67 26.75
N TYR A 185 -0.10 -3.63 26.80
CA TYR A 185 0.52 -4.19 25.60
C TYR A 185 -0.47 -5.05 24.83
N LYS A 186 -1.31 -5.83 25.54
CA LYS A 186 -2.37 -6.63 24.93
C LYS A 186 -3.38 -5.77 24.17
N LEU A 187 -3.78 -4.62 24.73
CA LEU A 187 -4.64 -3.64 24.07
C LEU A 187 -3.96 -3.05 22.83
N HIS A 188 -2.69 -2.65 22.94
CA HIS A 188 -1.91 -2.12 21.82
C HIS A 188 -1.77 -3.15 20.68
N VAL A 189 -1.49 -4.42 21.03
CA VAL A 189 -1.36 -5.51 20.06
C VAL A 189 -2.71 -5.80 19.40
N PHE A 190 -3.79 -5.91 20.18
CA PHE A 190 -5.12 -6.19 19.65
C PHE A 190 -5.60 -5.10 18.68
N LEU A 191 -5.48 -3.83 19.08
CA LEU A 191 -5.85 -2.70 18.23
C LEU A 191 -4.91 -2.57 17.02
N GLY A 192 -3.62 -2.89 17.19
CA GLY A 192 -2.66 -3.00 16.10
C GLY A 192 -3.07 -4.05 15.07
N MET A 193 -3.49 -5.24 15.49
CA MET A 193 -4.02 -6.27 14.58
C MET A 193 -5.35 -5.83 13.94
N THR A 194 -6.17 -5.08 14.67
CA THR A 194 -7.41 -4.51 14.12
C THR A 194 -7.13 -3.52 12.98
N LEU A 195 -6.03 -2.75 13.04
CA LEU A 195 -5.63 -1.89 11.92
C LEU A 195 -5.37 -2.68 10.62
N PHE A 196 -4.86 -3.92 10.71
CA PHE A 196 -4.73 -4.79 9.53
C PHE A 196 -6.10 -5.20 8.95
N VAL A 197 -7.09 -5.44 9.79
CA VAL A 197 -8.48 -5.69 9.34
C VAL A 197 -9.03 -4.48 8.58
N LEU A 198 -8.79 -3.27 9.10
CA LEU A 198 -9.28 -2.02 8.51
C LEU A 198 -8.48 -1.57 7.28
N PHE A 199 -7.26 -2.10 7.11
CA PHE A 199 -6.31 -1.70 6.08
C PHE A 199 -6.89 -1.70 4.65
N PRO A 200 -7.48 -2.81 4.15
CA PRO A 200 -7.96 -2.89 2.78
C PRO A 200 -9.21 -2.05 2.52
N PHE A 201 -9.93 -1.62 3.55
CA PHE A 201 -11.20 -0.89 3.45
C PHE A 201 -11.04 0.63 3.66
N THR A 202 -9.84 1.09 3.98
CA THR A 202 -9.56 2.49 4.28
C THR A 202 -8.54 3.07 3.32
N ARG A 203 -8.16 4.34 3.54
CA ARG A 203 -7.06 4.99 2.81
C ARG A 203 -5.70 4.34 3.05
N LEU A 204 -5.53 3.46 4.04
CA LEU A 204 -4.24 2.86 4.42
C LEU A 204 -3.56 2.08 3.29
N VAL A 205 -4.33 1.61 2.30
CA VAL A 205 -3.80 0.97 1.08
C VAL A 205 -2.70 1.77 0.37
N HIS A 206 -2.67 3.10 0.55
CA HIS A 206 -1.61 3.94 -0.01
C HIS A 206 -0.21 3.56 0.46
N ILE A 207 -0.07 2.93 1.64
CA ILE A 207 1.21 2.48 2.20
C ILE A 207 1.90 1.48 1.27
N VAL A 208 1.14 0.57 0.65
CA VAL A 208 1.66 -0.43 -0.29
C VAL A 208 2.25 0.21 -1.55
N SER A 209 1.78 1.41 -1.91
CA SER A 209 2.23 2.15 -3.09
C SER A 209 3.35 3.15 -2.80
N ALA A 210 4.13 2.93 -1.74
CA ALA A 210 5.36 3.67 -1.50
C ALA A 210 6.25 3.63 -2.76
N PRO A 211 6.60 4.78 -3.37
CA PRO A 211 7.18 4.83 -4.72
C PRO A 211 8.69 4.55 -4.73
N VAL A 212 9.14 3.47 -4.09
CA VAL A 212 10.57 3.11 -3.97
C VAL A 212 11.20 2.90 -5.36
N TRP A 213 10.45 2.32 -6.29
CA TRP A 213 10.88 2.09 -7.68
C TRP A 213 11.09 3.37 -8.51
N TYR A 214 10.58 4.52 -8.03
CA TYR A 214 10.79 5.80 -8.72
C TYR A 214 12.26 6.20 -8.74
N LEU A 215 13.05 5.79 -7.73
CA LEU A 215 14.48 6.11 -7.62
C LEU A 215 15.31 5.56 -8.80
N GLY A 216 14.90 4.45 -9.40
CA GLY A 216 15.55 3.85 -10.57
C GLY A 216 14.84 4.10 -11.91
N ARG A 217 13.73 4.84 -11.90
CA ARG A 217 12.87 5.00 -13.08
C ARG A 217 13.35 6.15 -13.96
N ARG A 218 13.46 5.93 -15.27
CA ARG A 218 13.71 7.00 -16.25
C ARG A 218 12.56 8.01 -16.25
N TYR A 219 12.86 9.29 -16.45
CA TYR A 219 11.85 10.36 -16.48
C TYR A 219 10.78 10.14 -17.54
N GLN A 220 11.18 9.77 -18.76
CA GLN A 220 10.25 9.54 -19.87
C GLN A 220 9.75 8.09 -19.86
N ILE A 221 8.44 7.93 -19.83
CA ILE A 221 7.76 6.64 -19.96
C ILE A 221 6.86 6.67 -21.18
N VAL A 222 7.22 5.86 -22.17
CA VAL A 222 6.44 5.67 -23.39
C VAL A 222 5.81 4.29 -23.31
N ARG A 223 4.47 4.23 -23.42
CA ARG A 223 3.74 2.96 -23.52
C ARG A 223 3.42 2.71 -24.99
N GLN A 224 3.92 1.58 -25.51
CA GLN A 224 3.61 1.16 -26.87
C GLN A 224 2.16 0.64 -26.95
N LYS A 225 1.59 0.69 -28.15
CA LYS A 225 0.26 0.12 -28.42
C LYS A 225 0.34 -1.40 -28.20
N GLY A 226 -0.41 -1.92 -27.24
CA GLY A 226 -0.43 -3.36 -26.97
C GLY A 226 -0.84 -4.14 -28.23
N VAL A 227 -0.12 -5.22 -28.54
CA VAL A 227 -0.53 -6.19 -29.55
C VAL A 227 -1.80 -6.86 -29.02
N LYS A 228 -2.97 -6.43 -29.49
CA LYS A 228 -4.19 -7.24 -29.33
C LYS A 228 -3.96 -8.53 -30.14
N PRO A 229 -4.28 -9.73 -29.61
CA PRO A 229 -4.31 -10.94 -30.43
C PRO A 229 -5.08 -10.63 -31.71
N SER A 230 -4.47 -10.86 -32.86
CA SER A 230 -5.13 -10.62 -34.15
C SER A 230 -6.31 -11.56 -34.25
N VAL A 231 -7.53 -11.04 -34.03
CA VAL A 231 -8.74 -11.74 -34.47
C VAL A 231 -8.62 -11.86 -35.99
N PRO A 232 -8.60 -13.07 -36.57
CA PRO A 232 -8.55 -13.23 -38.01
C PRO A 232 -9.73 -12.47 -38.61
N ARG A 233 -9.45 -11.42 -39.38
CA ARG A 233 -10.48 -10.69 -40.09
C ARG A 233 -11.12 -11.68 -41.08
N PRO A 234 -12.45 -11.88 -41.09
CA PRO A 234 -13.09 -12.68 -42.11
C PRO A 234 -12.65 -12.16 -43.48
N GLN A 235 -12.06 -13.03 -44.31
CA GLN A 235 -11.74 -12.68 -45.69
C GLN A 235 -13.06 -12.26 -46.35
N ARG A 236 -13.15 -10.98 -46.74
CA ARG A 236 -14.25 -10.57 -47.62
C ARG A 236 -14.11 -11.39 -48.90
N PRO A 237 -15.18 -12.03 -49.40
CA PRO A 237 -15.17 -12.64 -50.73
C PRO A 237 -14.66 -11.60 -51.72
N ARG A 238 -13.72 -11.99 -52.60
CA ARG A 238 -13.18 -11.11 -53.63
C ARG A 238 -14.35 -10.43 -54.36
N THR A 239 -14.40 -9.11 -54.27
CA THR A 239 -15.35 -8.30 -55.02
C THR A 239 -15.16 -8.60 -56.51
N TYR A 240 -16.28 -8.79 -57.21
CA TYR A 240 -16.37 -9.07 -58.65
C TYR A 240 -15.41 -8.21 -59.50
N GLU A 241 -14.52 -8.85 -60.27
CA GLU A 241 -13.71 -8.20 -61.29
C GLU A 241 -14.58 -7.88 -62.51
N ALA A 242 -14.71 -6.59 -62.85
CA ALA A 242 -15.43 -6.18 -64.05
C ALA A 242 -14.63 -6.61 -65.31
N PRO A 243 -15.30 -7.09 -66.37
CA PRO A 243 -14.62 -7.55 -67.57
C PRO A 243 -13.89 -6.41 -68.30
N ALA A 244 -12.72 -6.73 -68.85
CA ALA A 244 -11.86 -5.78 -69.55
C ALA A 244 -12.58 -5.18 -70.77
N ARG A 245 -12.47 -3.85 -70.92
CA ARG A 245 -13.07 -3.10 -72.02
C ARG A 245 -12.26 -3.36 -73.30
N GLU A 246 -12.86 -4.04 -74.26
CA GLU A 246 -12.25 -4.28 -75.58
C GLU A 246 -12.05 -2.94 -76.30
N THR A 247 -10.80 -2.63 -76.66
CA THR A 247 -10.45 -1.40 -77.36
C THR A 247 -10.62 -1.63 -78.86
N ALA A 248 -11.56 -0.92 -79.48
CA ALA A 248 -11.78 -0.98 -80.92
C ALA A 248 -10.57 -0.40 -81.69
N VAL A 249 -10.05 -1.17 -82.65
CA VAL A 249 -8.94 -0.81 -83.54
C VAL A 249 -9.43 0.20 -84.59
N PRO A 250 -8.73 1.32 -84.86
CA PRO A 250 -9.11 2.24 -85.94
C PRO A 250 -8.67 1.69 -87.31
N THR A 251 -9.60 1.73 -88.26
CA THR A 251 -9.43 1.36 -89.67
C THR A 251 -8.49 2.30 -90.42
N ALA A 252 -7.52 1.75 -91.15
CA ALA A 252 -6.59 2.49 -92.00
C ALA A 252 -7.19 2.75 -93.41
N VAL A 253 -7.09 3.99 -93.90
CA VAL A 253 -7.49 4.38 -95.27
C VAL A 253 -6.28 4.27 -96.21
N PRO A 254 -6.38 3.65 -97.41
CA PRO A 254 -5.22 3.44 -98.29
C PRO A 254 -4.85 4.70 -99.10
N ALA A 255 -3.54 4.94 -99.25
CA ALA A 255 -2.97 6.03 -100.03
C ALA A 255 -2.97 5.74 -101.55
N THR A 256 -3.35 6.74 -102.35
CA THR A 256 -3.37 6.70 -103.82
C THR A 256 -1.96 6.80 -104.41
N ALA A 257 -1.59 5.81 -105.22
CA ALA A 257 -0.33 5.80 -105.97
C ALA A 257 -0.47 6.58 -107.30
N LYS A 258 0.43 7.54 -107.51
CA LYS A 258 0.61 8.24 -108.80
C LYS A 258 1.29 7.30 -109.81
N SER A 259 0.68 7.05 -110.97
CA SER A 259 1.32 6.39 -112.11
C SER A 259 1.79 7.42 -113.15
N LYS A 260 2.99 7.19 -113.68
CA LYS A 260 3.67 8.02 -114.69
C LYS A 260 3.03 7.92 -116.09
N THR A 261 3.19 9.01 -116.84
CA THR A 261 3.05 9.21 -118.31
C THR A 261 3.84 8.18 -119.14
N PRO A 262 3.47 7.91 -120.43
CA PRO A 262 4.00 8.73 -121.54
C PRO A 262 3.13 8.87 -122.84
N VAL A 263 3.59 9.83 -123.67
CA VAL A 263 3.27 10.21 -125.07
C VAL A 263 1.99 10.99 -125.33
#